data_AF-I4BVZ7-F1
#
_entry.id   AF-I4BVZ7-F1
#
_cell.length_a   1.000
_cell.length_b   1.000
_cell.length_c   1.000
_cell.angle_alpha   90.00
_cell.angle_beta   90.00
_cell.angle_gamma   90.00
#
_symmetry.space_group_name_H-M   'P 1'
#
loop_
_entity.id
_entity.type
_entity.pdbx_description
1 polymer ?
#
loop_
_entity_poly.entity_id
_entity_poly.type
_entity_poly.pdbx_seq_one_letter_code
_entity_poly.pdbx_strand_id
1 'polypeptide(L)'
;MEIDNEKEVIALGREIFTDLWRLFGFKIIVCDDPNDVHKHWREINSQDVAVIITEENWFFKMPLRLRLLAERSISPAWVKFPTLLHEGEDTLV
;
A
#
# COMPACT_ATOMS: atom_id res chain seq x y z
N MET A 1 8.96 -31.73 -1.83
CA MET A 1 9.60 -30.42 -1.62
C MET A 1 8.46 -29.43 -1.56
N GLU A 2 8.00 -29.09 -0.35
CA GLU A 2 7.21 -27.87 -0.18
C GLU A 2 8.19 -26.73 -0.43
N ILE A 3 8.06 -26.10 -1.59
CA ILE A 3 8.60 -24.76 -1.76
C ILE A 3 7.69 -23.94 -0.86
N ASP A 4 8.18 -23.56 0.32
CA ASP A 4 7.51 -22.58 1.15
C ASP A 4 7.43 -21.31 0.28
N ASN A 5 6.27 -21.10 -0.33
CA ASN A 5 6.08 -20.07 -1.33
C ASN A 5 5.82 -18.79 -0.55
N GLU A 6 6.89 -18.30 0.10
CA GLU A 6 6.87 -17.21 1.05
C GLU A 6 6.21 -16.00 0.39
N LYS A 7 5.01 -15.66 0.88
CA LYS A 7 4.24 -14.58 0.30
C LYS A 7 4.74 -13.25 0.83
N GLU A 8 4.93 -12.30 -0.07
CA GLU A 8 5.37 -10.94 0.23
C GLU A 8 4.23 -10.12 0.87
N VAL A 9 4.63 -9.27 1.83
CA VAL A 9 3.82 -8.15 2.30
C VAL A 9 4.44 -6.87 1.74
N ILE A 10 3.63 -6.06 1.07
CA ILE A 10 4.05 -4.78 0.50
C ILE A 10 3.50 -3.63 1.34
N ALA A 11 4.38 -2.72 1.75
CA ALA A 11 3.99 -1.38 2.18
C ALA A 11 4.02 -0.43 0.98
N LEU A 12 2.86 0.14 0.64
CA LEU A 12 2.64 1.02 -0.50
C LEU A 12 2.16 2.38 -0.01
N GLY A 13 2.77 3.46 -0.52
CA GLY A 13 2.31 4.82 -0.27
C GLY A 13 3.46 5.81 -0.17
N ARG A 14 3.26 6.87 0.61
CA ARG A 14 4.28 7.91 0.84
C ARG A 14 5.49 7.37 1.59
N GLU A 15 6.66 7.91 1.30
CA GLU A 15 7.93 7.48 1.91
C GLU A 15 7.83 7.36 3.44
N ILE A 16 7.34 8.41 4.11
CA ILE A 16 7.18 8.46 5.58
C ILE A 16 6.36 7.30 6.15
N PHE A 17 5.30 6.88 5.47
CA PHE A 17 4.49 5.73 5.89
C PHE A 17 5.25 4.44 5.67
N THR A 18 5.83 4.29 4.47
CA THR A 18 6.48 3.03 4.09
C THR A 18 7.75 2.75 4.91
N ASP A 19 8.48 3.77 5.33
CA ASP A 19 9.71 3.61 6.12
C ASP A 19 9.48 2.97 7.49
N LEU A 20 8.30 3.18 8.11
CA LEU A 20 7.94 2.52 9.36
C LEU A 20 7.93 0.99 9.23
N TRP A 21 7.59 0.49 8.04
CA TRP A 21 7.40 -0.92 7.76
C TRP A 21 8.68 -1.62 7.30
N ARG A 22 9.69 -0.86 6.88
CA ARG A 22 10.99 -1.40 6.43
C ARG A 22 11.66 -2.22 7.54
N LEU A 23 11.48 -1.82 8.80
CA LEU A 23 12.04 -2.53 9.97
C LEU A 23 11.41 -3.91 10.20
N PHE A 24 10.22 -4.16 9.66
CA PHE A 24 9.50 -5.43 9.76
C PHE A 24 9.80 -6.37 8.59
N GLY A 25 10.71 -6.00 7.68
CA GLY A 25 11.06 -6.81 6.52
C GLY A 25 10.04 -6.77 5.38
N PHE A 26 9.09 -5.82 5.42
CA PHE A 26 8.12 -5.67 4.34
C PHE A 26 8.79 -5.10 3.10
N LYS A 27 8.31 -5.52 1.93
CA LYS A 27 8.74 -4.94 0.67
C LYS A 27 8.17 -3.53 0.56
N ILE A 28 9.02 -2.57 0.23
CA ILE A 28 8.67 -1.16 0.17
C ILE A 28 8.46 -0.72 -1.27
N ILE A 29 7.28 -0.16 -1.55
CA ILE A 29 7.00 0.56 -2.79
C ILE A 29 6.59 1.98 -2.43
N VAL A 30 7.54 2.91 -2.59
CA VAL A 30 7.26 4.33 -2.45
C VAL A 30 6.50 4.80 -3.70
N CYS A 31 5.33 5.39 -3.48
CA CYS A 31 4.48 5.97 -4.50
C CYS A 31 3.82 7.20 -3.87
N ASP A 32 4.48 8.36 -3.95
CA ASP A 32 4.02 9.56 -3.25
C ASP A 32 2.69 10.09 -3.81
N ASP A 33 2.50 10.02 -5.13
CA ASP A 33 1.23 10.35 -5.79
C ASP A 33 0.40 9.08 -6.05
N PRO A 34 -0.80 8.93 -5.44
CA PRO A 34 -1.73 7.83 -5.72
C PRO A 34 -2.08 7.63 -7.20
N ASN A 35 -2.01 8.67 -8.02
CA ASN A 35 -2.27 8.58 -9.46
C ASN A 35 -1.21 7.75 -10.21
N ASP A 36 0.00 7.65 -9.65
CA ASP A 36 1.11 6.93 -10.22
C ASP A 36 1.11 5.42 -9.89
N VAL A 37 0.16 4.94 -9.08
CA VAL A 37 0.04 3.52 -8.71
C VAL A 37 -0.06 2.57 -9.91
N HIS A 38 -0.53 3.06 -11.06
CA HIS A 38 -0.59 2.29 -12.31
C HIS A 38 0.81 1.79 -12.75
N LYS A 39 1.87 2.52 -12.43
CA LYS A 39 3.27 2.16 -12.72
C LYS A 39 3.70 0.91 -11.95
N HIS A 40 3.13 0.69 -10.77
CA HIS A 40 3.44 -0.43 -9.87
C HIS A 40 2.40 -1.55 -9.91
N TRP A 41 1.30 -1.38 -10.67
CA TRP A 41 0.13 -2.25 -10.61
C TRP A 41 0.42 -3.73 -10.87
N ARG A 42 1.36 -4.02 -11.79
CA ARG A 42 1.77 -5.39 -12.10
C ARG A 42 2.51 -6.05 -10.93
N GLU A 43 3.39 -5.29 -10.29
CA GLU A 43 4.21 -5.77 -9.18
C GLU A 43 3.35 -6.05 -7.96
N ILE A 44 2.48 -5.11 -7.58
CA ILE A 44 1.64 -5.26 -6.39
C ILE A 44 0.60 -6.37 -6.53
N ASN A 45 0.16 -6.69 -7.76
CA ASN A 45 -0.76 -7.81 -8.03
C ASN A 45 -0.04 -9.08 -8.49
N SER A 46 1.27 -9.21 -8.22
CA SER A 46 1.98 -10.46 -8.45
C SER A 46 1.35 -11.58 -7.60
N GLN A 47 1.39 -12.82 -8.11
CA GLN A 47 0.85 -13.97 -7.39
C GLN A 47 1.53 -14.20 -6.04
N ASP A 48 2.74 -13.65 -5.85
CA ASP A 48 3.53 -13.81 -4.64
C ASP A 48 3.24 -12.76 -3.57
N VAL A 49 2.34 -11.80 -3.82
CA VAL A 49 1.94 -10.81 -2.81
C VAL A 49 0.70 -11.29 -2.08
N ALA A 50 0.77 -11.44 -0.76
CA ALA A 50 -0.40 -11.77 0.06
C ALA A 50 -1.13 -10.53 0.55
N VAL A 51 -0.40 -9.49 0.96
CA VAL A 51 -0.97 -8.31 1.61
C VAL A 51 -0.33 -7.05 1.07
N ILE A 52 -1.15 -6.04 0.83
CA ILE A 52 -0.73 -4.66 0.60
C ILE A 52 -1.25 -3.82 1.77
N ILE A 53 -0.34 -3.14 2.45
CA ILE A 53 -0.68 -2.16 3.47
C ILE A 53 -0.46 -0.74 2.92
N THR A 54 -1.37 0.17 3.23
CA THR A 54 -1.35 1.55 2.71
C THR A 54 -2.08 2.49 3.66
N GLU A 55 -1.81 3.79 3.60
CA GLU A 55 -2.62 4.80 4.28
C GLU A 55 -4.02 4.92 3.63
N GLU A 56 -5.04 5.15 4.45
CA GLU A 56 -6.43 5.31 4.01
C GLU A 56 -6.63 6.49 3.06
N ASN A 57 -6.12 7.69 3.39
CA ASN A 57 -6.26 8.87 2.54
C ASN A 57 -5.51 8.71 1.21
N TRP A 58 -4.36 8.03 1.24
CA TRP A 58 -3.59 7.74 0.04
C TRP A 58 -4.39 6.79 -0.87
N PHE A 59 -4.91 5.71 -0.31
CA PHE A 59 -5.74 4.75 -1.03
C PHE A 59 -6.98 5.40 -1.64
N PHE A 60 -7.66 6.27 -0.90
CA PHE A 60 -8.88 6.95 -1.36
C PHE A 60 -8.63 7.83 -2.61
N LYS A 61 -7.43 8.39 -2.72
CA LYS A 61 -7.02 9.28 -3.83
C LYS A 61 -6.54 8.52 -5.08
N MET A 62 -6.43 7.18 -5.04
CA MET A 62 -6.07 6.38 -6.20
C MET A 62 -7.07 6.57 -7.35
N PRO A 63 -6.65 6.36 -8.62
CA PRO A 63 -7.54 6.31 -9.76
C PRO A 63 -8.70 5.35 -9.51
N LEU A 64 -9.93 5.83 -9.68
CA LEU A 64 -11.16 5.11 -9.30
C LEU A 64 -11.19 3.65 -9.78
N ARG A 65 -10.80 3.42 -11.04
CA ARG A 65 -10.77 2.07 -11.61
C ARG A 65 -9.86 1.12 -10.83
N LEU A 66 -8.67 1.57 -10.47
CA LEU A 66 -7.68 0.76 -9.75
C LEU A 66 -8.11 0.54 -8.30
N ARG A 67 -8.65 1.58 -7.66
CA ARG A 67 -9.21 1.48 -6.31
C ARG A 67 -10.34 0.44 -6.23
N LEU A 68 -11.26 0.44 -7.17
CA LEU A 68 -12.35 -0.55 -7.22
C LEU A 68 -11.84 -1.99 -7.45
N LEU A 69 -10.74 -2.15 -8.19
CA LEU A 69 -10.11 -3.47 -8.35
C LEU A 69 -9.45 -3.92 -7.04
N ALA A 70 -8.76 -3.01 -6.35
CA ALA A 70 -8.15 -3.27 -5.06
C ALA A 70 -9.19 -3.66 -3.99
N GLU A 71 -10.32 -2.94 -3.90
CA GLU A 71 -11.40 -3.23 -2.94
C GLU A 71 -12.05 -4.59 -3.16
N ARG A 72 -12.05 -5.09 -4.40
CA ARG A 72 -12.60 -6.41 -4.76
C ARG A 72 -11.56 -7.53 -4.73
N SER A 73 -10.29 -7.18 -4.51
CA SER A 73 -9.20 -8.14 -4.51
C SER A 73 -9.27 -9.04 -3.28
N ILE A 74 -9.25 -10.36 -3.50
CA ILE A 74 -9.13 -11.37 -2.45
C ILE A 74 -7.64 -11.63 -2.15
N SER A 75 -6.80 -11.59 -3.19
CA SER A 75 -5.35 -11.77 -3.10
C SER A 75 -4.66 -10.95 -4.19
N PRO A 76 -3.82 -9.95 -3.82
CA PRO A 76 -3.46 -9.57 -2.45
C PRO A 76 -4.62 -8.89 -1.71
N ALA A 77 -4.66 -9.05 -0.38
CA ALA A 77 -5.58 -8.34 0.51
C ALA A 77 -5.07 -6.91 0.78
N TRP A 78 -5.97 -5.92 0.68
CA TRP A 78 -5.63 -4.51 0.91
C TRP A 78 -6.02 -4.08 2.33
N VAL A 79 -5.02 -3.77 3.15
CA VAL A 79 -5.20 -3.31 4.53
C VAL A 79 -4.89 -1.82 4.62
N LYS A 80 -5.90 -1.05 4.99
CA LYS A 80 -5.80 0.41 5.11
C LYS A 80 -5.48 0.77 6.55
N PHE A 81 -4.40 1.51 6.75
CA PHE A 81 -4.00 2.07 8.03
C PHE A 81 -4.45 3.54 8.14
N PRO A 82 -4.64 4.05 9.37
CA PRO A 82 -4.83 5.48 9.60
C PRO A 82 -3.71 6.29 8.94
N THR A 83 -4.06 7.47 8.45
CA THR A 83 -3.08 8.38 7.82
C THR A 83 -2.24 9.05 8.91
N LEU A 84 -0.91 9.02 8.77
CA LEU A 84 0.01 9.45 9.84
C LEU A 84 0.01 10.96 10.11
N LEU A 85 -0.40 11.77 9.12
CA LEU A 85 -0.50 13.22 9.24
C LEU A 85 -1.70 13.72 8.44
N HIS A 86 -2.59 14.48 9.08
CA HIS A 86 -3.46 15.42 8.38
C HIS A 86 -2.63 16.66 8.04
N GLU A 87 -2.49 16.99 6.75
CA GLU A 87 -2.06 18.34 6.37
C GLU A 87 -3.06 19.34 6.98
N GLY A 88 -2.69 20.01 8.07
CA GLY A 88 -3.51 21.03 8.75
C GLY A 88 -3.72 20.87 10.27
N GLU A 89 -3.32 19.76 10.91
CA GLU A 89 -3.52 19.56 12.36
C GLU A 89 -2.38 20.09 13.26
N ASP A 90 -1.76 21.21 12.86
CA ASP A 90 -0.88 22.03 13.71
C ASP A 90 -1.43 23.46 13.91
N THR A 91 -2.76 23.66 13.85
CA THR A 91 -3.33 25.01 13.93
C THR A 91 -4.50 25.22 14.90
N LEU A 92 -4.64 24.43 15.96
CA LEU A 92 -5.50 24.83 17.10
C LEU A 92 -4.92 24.31 18.43
N VAL A 93 -3.93 25.04 18.96
CA VAL A 93 -3.70 25.17 20.41
C VAL A 93 -4.43 26.43 20.87
#